data_AF-I3I7Z1-F1
#
_entry.id   AF-I3I7Z1-F1
#
_cell.length_a   1.000
_cell.length_b   1.000
_cell.length_c   1.000
_cell.angle_alpha   90.00
_cell.angle_beta   90.00
_cell.angle_gamma   90.00
#
_symmetry.space_group_name_H-M   'P 1'
#
loop_
_entity.id
_entity.type
_entity.pdbx_description
1 polymer ?
#
loop_
_entity_poly.entity_id
_entity_poly.type
_entity_poly.pdbx_seq_one_letter_code
_entity_poly.pdbx_strand_id
1 'polypeptide(L)' 'MSNPSFGMIVGFAKDISDGGAQVQIENQVCPPVGTEVMVKFKKAVGAINAEPVRMRVVHQLRNTIGLMFVRSSS' A
#
# COMPACT_ATOMS: atom_id res chain seq x y z
N MET A 1 19.70 9.23 -8.28
CA MET A 1 19.18 7.85 -8.27
C MET A 1 17.68 7.91 -8.51
N SER A 2 17.26 7.78 -9.77
CA SER A 2 15.85 7.58 -10.11
C SER A 2 15.49 6.16 -9.73
N ASN A 3 14.77 5.97 -8.61
CA ASN A 3 14.14 4.68 -8.34
C ASN A 3 13.25 4.36 -9.53
N PRO A 4 13.43 3.21 -10.22
CA PRO A 4 12.44 2.74 -11.18
C PRO A 4 11.11 2.72 -10.43
N SER A 5 10.04 3.24 -11.05
CA SER A 5 8.70 3.17 -10.50
C SER A 5 8.47 1.77 -9.95
N PHE A 6 8.12 1.64 -8.67
CA PHE A 6 7.79 0.34 -8.09
C PHE A 6 6.75 -0.34 -8.99
N GLY A 7 7.01 -1.58 -9.37
CA GLY A 7 6.04 -2.39 -10.11
C GLY A 7 4.78 -2.66 -9.29
N MET A 8 3.89 -3.51 -9.82
CA MET A 8 2.70 -3.93 -9.08
C MET A 8 3.10 -4.87 -7.93
N ILE A 9 2.65 -4.55 -6.72
CA ILE A 9 2.79 -5.40 -5.53
C ILE A 9 1.43 -5.96 -5.16
N VAL A 10 1.37 -7.27 -4.93
CA VAL A 10 0.17 -7.93 -4.44
C VAL A 10 0.43 -8.38 -3.01
N GLY A 11 -0.48 -8.04 -2.11
CA GLY A 11 -0.38 -8.38 -0.70
C GLY A 11 -1.74 -8.60 -0.07
N PHE A 12 -1.72 -9.17 1.13
CA PHE A 12 -2.90 -9.48 1.92
C PHE A 12 -3.10 -8.39 2.97
N ALA A 13 -4.23 -7.70 2.91
CA ALA A 13 -4.62 -6.77 3.96
C ALA A 13 -4.93 -7.57 5.23
N LYS A 14 -4.17 -7.30 6.30
CA LYS A 14 -4.42 -7.86 7.64
C LYS A 14 -5.47 -7.03 8.39
N ASP A 15 -5.43 -5.72 8.20
CA ASP A 15 -6.34 -4.76 8.80
C ASP A 15 -6.53 -3.56 7.87
N ILE A 16 -7.73 -3.00 7.87
CA ILE A 16 -8.09 -1.78 7.14
C ILE A 16 -8.91 -0.90 8.09
N SER A 17 -8.49 0.35 8.24
CA SER A 17 -9.16 1.36 9.05
C SER A 17 -9.25 2.69 8.30
N ASP A 18 -9.94 3.67 8.87
CA ASP A 18 -10.04 5.03 8.29
C ASP A 18 -8.67 5.71 8.16
N GLY A 19 -7.71 5.33 9.02
CA GLY A 19 -6.36 5.88 9.00
C GLY A 19 -5.43 5.26 7.95
N GLY A 20 -5.77 4.07 7.43
CA GLY A 20 -4.87 3.33 6.56
C GLY A 20 -5.08 1.82 6.53
N ALA A 21 -4.03 1.09 6.15
CA ALA A 21 -4.07 -0.37 6.06
C ALA A 21 -2.75 -1.01 6.47
N GLN A 22 -2.84 -2.20 7.08
CA GLN A 22 -1.70 -3.09 7.28
C GLN A 22 -1.72 -4.19 6.23
N VAL A 23 -0.65 -4.32 5.46
CA VAL A 23 -0.55 -5.27 4.34
C VAL A 23 0.66 -6.17 4.52
N GLN A 24 0.45 -7.48 4.44
CA GLN A 24 1.52 -8.47 4.31
C GLN A 24 1.83 -8.70 2.83
N ILE A 25 3.07 -8.50 2.44
CA ILE A 25 3.58 -8.77 1.09
C ILE A 25 4.24 -10.16 1.10
N GLU A 26 4.02 -10.92 0.03
CA GLU A 26 4.65 -12.24 -0.15
C GLU A 26 5.47 -12.26 -1.43
N ASN A 27 6.63 -12.91 -1.40
CA ASN A 27 7.52 -13.13 -2.54
C ASN A 27 7.99 -11.87 -3.28
N GLN A 28 7.88 -10.69 -2.66
CA GLN A 28 8.33 -9.41 -3.20
C GLN A 28 8.99 -8.54 -2.13
N VAL A 29 9.88 -7.63 -2.57
CA VAL A 29 10.54 -6.67 -1.68
C VAL A 29 9.52 -5.62 -1.22
N CYS A 30 9.47 -5.37 0.09
CA CYS A 30 8.64 -4.31 0.65
C CYS A 30 9.20 -2.94 0.25
N PRO A 31 8.36 -2.00 -0.23
CA PRO A 31 8.82 -0.64 -0.49
C PRO A 31 9.29 0.01 0.81
N PRO A 32 10.34 0.86 0.76
CA PRO A 32 10.85 1.54 1.94
C PRO A 32 9.84 2.57 2.47
N VAL A 33 9.95 2.88 3.77
CA VAL A 33 9.18 3.95 4.41
C VAL A 33 9.36 5.28 3.67
N GLY A 34 8.28 6.03 3.51
CA GLY A 34 8.22 7.27 2.74
C GLY A 34 7.81 7.08 1.28
N THR A 35 7.84 5.84 0.75
CA THR A 35 7.42 5.57 -0.63
C THR A 35 5.93 5.79 -0.80
N GLU A 36 5.55 6.54 -1.82
CA GLU A 36 4.16 6.65 -2.26
C GLU A 36 3.83 5.56 -3.29
N VAL A 37 2.69 4.90 -3.11
CA VAL A 37 2.19 3.81 -3.95
C VAL A 37 0.73 4.05 -4.31
N MET A 38 0.31 3.56 -5.47
CA MET A 38 -1.10 3.51 -5.86
C MET A 38 -1.68 2.15 -5.45
N VAL A 39 -2.74 2.16 -4.65
CA VAL A 39 -3.28 0.96 -3.99
C VAL A 39 -4.70 0.67 -4.45
N LYS A 40 -4.94 -0.57 -4.88
CA LYS A 40 -6.28 -1.08 -5.17
C LYS A 40 -6.60 -2.25 -4.24
N PHE A 41 -7.53 -2.03 -3.32
CA PHE A 41 -8.03 -3.03 -2.41
C PHE A 41 -9.12 -3.88 -3.09
N LYS A 42 -8.99 -5.19 -2.97
CA LYS A 42 -9.95 -6.17 -3.47
C LYS A 42 -10.41 -7.06 -2.32
N LYS A 43 -11.67 -7.48 -2.35
CA LYS A 43 -12.19 -8.55 -1.49
C LYS A 43 -12.22 -9.84 -2.31
N ALA A 44 -12.55 -10.97 -1.67
CA ALA A 44 -12.75 -12.25 -2.36
C ALA A 44 -13.74 -12.14 -3.54
N VAL A 45 -14.72 -11.23 -3.41
CA VAL A 45 -15.61 -10.84 -4.50
C VAL A 45 -15.64 -9.31 -4.59
N GLY A 46 -15.25 -8.78 -5.76
CA GLY A 46 -15.32 -7.35 -6.06
C GLY A 46 -14.16 -6.51 -5.52
N ALA A 47 -14.15 -5.23 -5.92
CA ALA A 47 -13.17 -4.24 -5.47
C ALA A 47 -13.76 -3.40 -4.33
N ILE A 48 -12.90 -2.98 -3.39
CA ILE A 48 -13.29 -2.00 -2.35
C ILE A 48 -13.25 -0.58 -2.94
N ASN A 49 -12.24 -0.29 -3.75
CA ASN A 49 -12.12 0.96 -4.51
C ASN A 49 -12.11 0.69 -6.02
N ALA A 50 -12.85 1.51 -6.77
CA ALA A 50 -12.90 1.45 -8.24
C ALA A 50 -11.54 1.86 -8.85
N GLU A 51 -11.07 3.04 -8.44
CA GLU A 51 -9.79 3.62 -8.85
C GLU A 51 -8.72 3.46 -7.77
N PRO A 52 -7.46 3.16 -8.13
CA PRO A 52 -6.37 3.08 -7.16
C PRO A 52 -6.22 4.39 -6.37
N VAL A 53 -6.02 4.29 -5.06
CA VAL A 53 -5.82 5.44 -4.17
C VAL A 53 -4.35 5.61 -3.84
N ARG A 54 -3.89 6.86 -3.72
CA ARG A 54 -2.49 7.14 -3.36
C ARG A 54 -2.30 7.00 -1.85
N MET A 55 -1.34 6.16 -1.46
CA MET A 55 -0.97 5.94 -0.06
C MET A 55 0.54 6.01 0.11
N ARG A 56 1.00 6.28 1.33
CA ARG A 56 2.42 6.31 1.70
C ARG A 56 2.74 5.18 2.66
N VAL A 57 3.88 4.52 2.46
CA VAL A 57 4.44 3.57 3.43
C VAL A 57 4.92 4.34 4.65
N VAL A 58 4.34 4.07 5.80
CA VAL A 58 4.65 4.75 7.08
C VAL A 58 5.39 3.86 8.06
N HIS A 59 5.34 2.54 7.85
CA HIS A 59 5.99 1.55 8.71
C HIS A 59 6.33 0.32 7.87
N GLN A 60 7.48 -0.31 8.15
CA GLN A 60 7.89 -1.58 7.58
C GLN A 60 8.42 -2.49 8.69
N LEU A 61 7.89 -3.71 8.79
CA LEU A 61 8.38 -4.75 9.69
C LEU A 61 8.37 -6.09 8.95
N ARG A 62 9.56 -6.65 8.69
CA ARG A 62 9.75 -7.87 7.89
C ARG A 62 9.06 -7.71 6.52
N ASN A 63 8.02 -8.51 6.27
CA ASN A 63 7.23 -8.49 5.04
C ASN A 63 5.87 -7.79 5.22
N THR A 64 5.67 -7.08 6.33
CA THR A 64 4.45 -6.31 6.60
C THR A 64 4.74 -4.82 6.46
N ILE A 65 3.85 -4.10 5.77
CA ILE A 65 3.91 -2.64 5.64
C ILE A 65 2.65 -1.99 6.21
N GLY A 66 2.83 -0.81 6.80
CA GLY A 66 1.75 0.10 7.14
C GLY A 66 1.60 1.16 6.04
N LEU A 67 0.39 1.37 5.57
CA LEU A 67 0.03 2.34 4.55
C LEU A 67 -0.91 3.39 5.16
N MET A 68 -0.70 4.67 4.87
CA MET A 68 -1.63 5.75 5.19
C MET A 68 -2.01 6.53 3.93
N PHE A 69 -3.21 7.12 3.91
CA PHE A 69 -3.62 8.01 2.82
C PHE A 69 -2.67 9.21 2.71
N VAL A 70 -2.28 9.56 1.48
CA VAL A 70 -1.59 10.82 1.23
C VAL A 70 -2.65 11.93 1.26
N ARG A 71 -2.57 12.83 2.25
CA ARG A 71 -3.40 14.04 2.24
C ARG A 71 -2.97 14.91 1.07
N SER A 72 -3.91 15.28 0.19
CA SER A 72 -3.66 16.42 -0.69
C SER A 72 -3.61 17.66 0.19
N SER A 73 -2.46 18.33 0.22
CA SER A 73 -2.41 19.73 0.63
C SER A 73 -3.11 20.54 -0.46
N SER A 74 -4.35 20.96 -0.18
CA SER A 74 -5.07 22.00 -0.91
C SER A 74 -4.45 23.36 -0.66
#